data_AF-A0A8I2YYQ8-F1
#
_entry.id   AF-A0A8I2YYQ8-F1
#
_cell.length_a   1.000
_cell.length_b   1.000
_cell.length_c   1.000
_cell.angle_alpha   90.00
_cell.angle_beta   90.00
_cell.angle_gamma   90.00
#
_symmetry.space_group_name_H-M   'P 1'
#
loop_
_entity.id
_entity.type
_entity.pdbx_description
1 polymer ?
#
loop_
_entity_poly.entity_id
_entity_poly.type
_entity_poly.pdbx_seq_one_letter_code
_entity_poly.pdbx_strand_id
1 'polypeptide(L)'
;MSPPINHPCLHLDVLEQTFSIKKYASTDEIPSDALHELCVSKATSGIISITRTAEEISIVCETERDAGEWRCIKIAGPMEFGLCFCLRVPSVR
;
A
#
# COMPACT_ATOMS: atom_id res chain seq x y z
N MET A 1 -14.39 2.13 22.43
CA MET A 1 -13.63 1.19 23.29
C MET A 1 -12.30 0.93 22.61
N SER A 2 -11.19 0.97 23.35
CA SER A 2 -9.89 0.60 22.80
C SER A 2 -9.89 -0.90 22.49
N PRO A 3 -9.44 -1.35 21.31
CA PRO A 3 -9.36 -2.77 21.01
C PRO A 3 -8.39 -3.46 21.99
N PRO A 4 -8.60 -4.76 22.30
CA PRO A 4 -7.65 -5.55 23.07
C PRO A 4 -6.25 -5.49 22.46
N ILE A 5 -5.20 -5.42 23.27
CA ILE A 5 -3.82 -5.22 22.81
C ILE A 5 -3.31 -6.33 21.87
N ASN A 6 -3.93 -7.51 21.92
CA ASN A 6 -3.64 -8.68 21.07
C ASN A 6 -4.59 -8.81 19.87
N HIS A 7 -5.27 -7.73 19.47
CA HIS A 7 -6.14 -7.78 18.31
C HIS A 7 -5.28 -7.91 17.03
N PRO A 8 -5.61 -8.81 16.08
CA PRO A 8 -4.78 -9.05 14.89
C PRO A 8 -4.62 -7.83 13.98
N CYS A 9 -5.47 -6.81 14.12
CA CYS A 9 -5.29 -5.52 13.42
C CYS A 9 -4.14 -4.66 13.98
N LEU A 10 -3.57 -5.04 15.12
CA LEU A 10 -2.38 -4.43 15.73
C LEU A 10 -1.10 -5.22 15.41
N HIS A 11 -1.22 -6.36 14.71
CA HIS A 11 -0.07 -7.11 14.21
C HIS A 11 0.33 -6.57 12.84
N LEU A 12 1.58 -6.08 12.78
CA LEU A 12 2.17 -5.44 11.61
C LEU A 12 3.27 -6.33 11.05
N ASP A 13 3.13 -6.71 9.78
CA ASP A 13 4.14 -7.45 9.04
C ASP A 13 4.83 -6.51 8.05
N VAL A 14 6.15 -6.41 8.10
CA VAL A 14 6.91 -5.69 7.08
C VAL A 14 7.16 -6.63 5.91
N LEU A 15 6.74 -6.24 4.71
CA LEU A 15 7.00 -7.01 3.50
C LEU A 15 8.48 -6.93 3.13
N GLU A 16 9.08 -8.05 2.72
CA GLU A 16 10.50 -8.10 2.32
C GLU A 16 10.78 -7.33 1.02
N GLN A 17 9.74 -7.18 0.19
CA GLN A 17 9.81 -6.50 -1.09
C GLN A 17 10.00 -4.99 -0.91
N THR A 18 10.74 -4.38 -1.83
CA THR A 18 10.83 -2.93 -1.94
C THR A 18 9.87 -2.42 -3.01
N PHE A 19 9.37 -1.21 -2.83
CA PHE A 19 8.37 -0.60 -3.70
C PHE A 19 8.86 0.73 -4.25
N SER A 20 8.37 1.09 -5.43
CA SER A 20 8.54 2.42 -6.01
C SER A 20 7.18 3.08 -6.21
N ILE A 21 7.18 4.41 -6.17
CA ILE A 21 6.00 5.23 -6.41
C ILE A 21 6.26 6.04 -7.67
N LYS A 22 5.45 5.82 -8.71
CA LYS A 22 5.46 6.62 -9.93
C LYS A 22 4.26 7.55 -9.92
N LYS A 23 4.51 8.83 -10.23
CA LYS A 23 3.49 9.87 -10.29
C LYS A 23 3.34 10.39 -11.73
N TYR A 24 2.11 10.49 -12.18
CA TYR A 24 1.71 10.97 -13.50
C TYR A 24 0.66 12.08 -13.36
N ALA A 25 0.39 12.83 -14.42
CA ALA A 25 -0.66 13.86 -14.40
C ALA A 25 -2.05 13.23 -14.35
N SER A 26 -3.04 13.93 -13.79
CA SER A 26 -4.43 13.43 -13.74
C SER A 26 -5.09 13.23 -15.10
N THR A 27 -4.59 13.92 -16.13
CA THR A 27 -5.04 13.81 -17.51
C THR A 27 -4.38 12.66 -18.27
N ASP A 28 -3.31 12.08 -17.73
CA ASP A 28 -2.59 11.00 -18.40
C ASP A 28 -3.43 9.71 -18.42
N GLU A 29 -3.13 8.86 -19.39
CA GLU A 29 -3.61 7.49 -19.38
C GLU A 29 -2.81 6.67 -18.37
N ILE A 30 -3.44 5.63 -17.80
CA ILE A 30 -2.72 4.70 -16.93
C ILE A 30 -1.75 3.91 -17.82
N PRO A 31 -0.44 3.89 -17.50
CA PRO A 31 0.55 3.15 -18.26
C PRO A 31 0.16 1.69 -18.49
N SER A 32 0.34 1.20 -19.72
CA SER A 32 -0.09 -0.15 -20.12
C SER A 32 0.66 -1.26 -19.39
N ASP A 33 1.90 -1.02 -18.96
CA ASP A 33 2.70 -1.91 -18.12
C ASP A 33 2.03 -2.14 -16.76
N ALA A 34 1.55 -1.08 -16.11
CA ALA A 34 0.82 -1.16 -14.85
C ALA A 34 -0.53 -1.90 -15.00
N LEU A 35 -1.24 -1.68 -16.10
CA LEU A 35 -2.48 -2.41 -16.40
C LEU A 35 -2.21 -3.89 -16.70
N HIS A 36 -1.15 -4.19 -17.44
CA HIS A 36 -0.75 -5.56 -17.72
C HIS A 36 -0.37 -6.30 -16.43
N GLU A 37 0.33 -5.64 -15.51
CA GLU A 37 0.71 -6.20 -14.22
C GLU A 37 -0.50 -6.58 -13.35
N LEU A 38 -1.62 -5.84 -13.44
CA LEU A 38 -2.89 -6.20 -12.80
C LEU A 38 -3.53 -7.46 -13.39
N CYS A 39 -3.30 -7.73 -14.67
CA CYS A 39 -3.92 -8.85 -15.39
C CYS A 39 -3.12 -10.15 -15.29
N VAL A 40 -1.80 -10.07 -15.08
CA VAL A 40 -0.94 -11.25 -15.00
C VAL A 40 -1.06 -11.92 -13.64
N SER A 41 -1.38 -13.21 -13.64
CA SER A 41 -1.29 -14.04 -12.42
C SER A 41 0.18 -14.21 -12.03
N LYS A 42 0.60 -13.54 -10.95
CA LYS A 42 1.93 -13.73 -10.37
C LYS A 42 1.97 -15.02 -9.54
N ALA A 43 3.08 -15.76 -9.64
CA ALA A 43 3.32 -16.95 -8.82
C ALA A 43 3.57 -16.62 -7.34
N THR A 44 3.94 -15.37 -7.05
CA THR A 44 4.16 -14.83 -5.70
C THR A 44 3.15 -13.73 -5.40
N SER A 45 2.86 -13.52 -4.11
CA SER A 45 2.02 -12.41 -3.65
C SER A 45 2.71 -11.08 -3.92
N GLY A 46 2.24 -10.33 -4.91
CA GLY A 46 2.67 -8.95 -5.20
C GLY A 46 1.59 -7.95 -4.81
N ILE A 47 2.00 -6.71 -4.54
CA ILE A 47 1.08 -5.59 -4.32
C ILE A 47 1.26 -4.59 -5.46
N ILE A 48 0.14 -4.19 -6.05
CA ILE A 48 0.04 -3.05 -6.95
C ILE A 48 -1.11 -2.16 -6.46
N SER A 49 -0.84 -0.87 -6.35
CA SER A 49 -1.84 0.14 -5.99
C SER A 49 -1.86 1.20 -7.08
N ILE A 50 -3.04 1.44 -7.66
CA ILE A 50 -3.26 2.51 -8.62
C ILE A 50 -4.32 3.42 -8.03
N THR A 51 -3.93 4.67 -7.77
CA THR A 51 -4.84 5.69 -7.24
C THR A 51 -4.90 6.84 -8.22
N ARG A 52 -6.11 7.20 -8.65
CA ARG A 52 -6.37 8.40 -9.46
C ARG A 52 -7.13 9.41 -8.62
N THR A 53 -6.60 10.62 -8.53
CA THR A 53 -7.25 11.77 -7.92
C THR A 53 -7.52 12.83 -9.00
N ALA A 54 -8.12 13.96 -8.62
CA ALA A 54 -8.27 15.11 -9.53
C ALA A 54 -6.91 15.74 -9.90
N GLU A 55 -5.87 15.52 -9.09
CA GLU A 55 -4.58 16.17 -9.20
C GLU A 55 -3.55 15.28 -9.92
N GLU A 56 -3.61 13.97 -9.71
CA GLU A 56 -2.58 13.05 -10.20
C GLU A 56 -3.07 11.61 -10.35
N ILE A 57 -2.23 10.81 -11.00
CA ILE A 57 -2.28 9.35 -10.92
C ILE A 57 -1.01 8.90 -10.20
N SER A 58 -1.17 8.17 -9.10
CA SER A 58 -0.07 7.54 -8.37
C SER A 58 -0.15 6.02 -8.49
N ILE A 59 0.98 5.42 -8.82
CA ILE A 59 1.12 3.97 -8.99
C ILE A 59 2.22 3.49 -8.06
N VAL A 60 1.87 2.58 -7.17
CA VAL A 60 2.81 1.86 -6.31
C VAL A 60 2.97 0.46 -6.87
N CYS A 61 4.20 0.10 -7.22
CA CYS A 61 4.53 -1.24 -7.71
C CYS A 61 5.79 -1.79 -7.04
N GLU A 62 5.87 -3.12 -7.02
CA GLU A 62 7.01 -3.85 -6.53
C GLU A 62 8.23 -3.61 -7.41
N THR A 63 9.40 -3.56 -6.78
CA THR A 63 10.70 -3.41 -7.43
C THR A 63 11.60 -4.55 -7.02
N GLU A 64 12.68 -4.77 -7.78
CA GLU A 64 13.73 -5.67 -7.33
C GLU A 64 14.26 -5.25 -5.95
N ARG A 65 14.69 -6.26 -5.17
CA ARG A 65 15.14 -6.09 -3.80
C ARG A 65 16.26 -5.03 -3.75
N ASP A 66 16.09 -4.04 -2.89
CA ASP A 66 17.00 -2.89 -2.69
C ASP A 66 17.05 -1.85 -3.83
N ALA A 67 16.21 -1.99 -4.86
CA ALA A 67 16.05 -0.97 -5.90
C ALA A 67 14.92 0.04 -5.62
N GLY A 68 14.01 -0.29 -4.69
CA GLY A 68 12.90 0.56 -4.30
C GLY A 68 13.19 1.36 -3.03
N GLU A 69 12.64 2.58 -2.96
CA GLU A 69 12.80 3.49 -1.82
C GLU A 69 11.86 3.15 -0.65
N TRP A 70 10.82 2.36 -0.89
CA TRP A 70 9.74 2.13 0.07
C TRP A 70 9.65 0.68 0.51
N ARG A 71 9.26 0.48 1.77
CA ARG A 71 8.82 -0.82 2.30
C ARG A 71 7.35 -0.74 2.70
N CYS A 72 6.62 -1.83 2.55
CA CYS A 72 5.21 -1.90 2.88
C CYS A 72 5.00 -2.55 4.26
N ILE A 73 4.11 -1.96 5.06
CA ILE A 73 3.63 -2.54 6.32
C ILE A 73 2.23 -3.08 6.05
N LYS A 74 2.04 -4.38 6.22
CA LYS A 74 0.76 -5.07 6.10
C LYS A 74 0.18 -5.29 7.48
N ILE A 75 -1.11 -4.99 7.64
CA ILE A 75 -1.86 -5.37 8.84
C ILE A 75 -2.35 -6.82 8.64
N ALA A 76 -2.04 -7.71 9.58
CA ALA A 76 -2.28 -9.15 9.43
C ALA A 76 -3.77 -9.53 9.45
N GLY A 77 -4.60 -8.79 10.20
CA GLY A 77 -6.03 -9.04 10.35
C GLY A 77 -6.91 -8.07 9.56
N PRO A 78 -8.18 -8.44 9.29
CA PRO A 78 -9.16 -7.51 8.74
C PRO A 78 -9.35 -6.32 9.69
N MET A 79 -9.33 -5.12 9.14
CA MET A 79 -9.59 -3.90 9.89
C MET A 79 -11.01 -3.43 9.59
N GLU A 80 -11.90 -3.51 10.57
CA GLU A 80 -13.24 -2.95 10.44
C GLU A 80 -13.16 -1.41 10.36
N PHE A 81 -13.96 -0.79 9.48
CA PHE A 81 -13.97 0.67 9.32
C PHE A 81 -14.27 1.45 10.62
N GLY A 82 -14.98 0.82 11.58
CA GLY A 82 -15.26 1.39 12.91
C GLY A 82 -14.03 1.51 13.82
N LEU A 83 -12.91 0.85 13.48
CA LEU A 83 -11.65 0.87 14.22
C LEU A 83 -10.69 1.98 13.74
N CYS A 84 -11.17 3.00 13.03
CA CYS A 84 -10.40 4.12 12.46
C CYS A 84 -9.50 4.90 13.46
N PHE A 85 -9.54 4.58 14.76
CA PHE A 85 -8.66 5.15 15.78
C PHE A 85 -7.17 4.73 15.66
N CYS A 86 -6.84 3.70 14.87
CA CYS A 86 -5.47 3.17 14.76
C CYS A 86 -4.50 4.10 14.00
N LEU A 87 -5.00 5.08 13.24
CA LEU A 87 -4.18 6.07 12.51
C LEU A 87 -3.97 7.38 13.27
N ARG A 88 -4.23 7.41 14.59
CA ARG A 88 -3.98 8.59 15.41
C ARG A 88 -2.53 8.60 15.88
N VAL A 89 -1.66 9.29 15.14
CA VAL A 89 -0.30 9.64 15.60
C VAL A 89 -0.43 10.49 16.89
N PRO A 90 0.29 10.19 17.97
CA PRO A 90 0.33 11.08 19.12
C PRO A 90 0.96 12.40 18.69
N SER A 91 0.20 13.49 18.73
CA SER A 91 0.78 14.83 18.72
C SER A 91 1.68 14.94 19.94
N VAL A 92 3.00 14.90 19.73
CA VAL A 92 3.98 15.31 20.71
C VAL A 92 3.72 16.79 20.99
N ARG A 93 3.34 17.12 22.22
CA ARG A 93 3.44 18.47 22.79
C ARG A 93 4.60 18.50 23.76
#